data_AF-A0A6H0ITL2-F1
#
_entry.id   AF-A0A6H0ITL2-F1
#
_cell.length_a   1.000
_cell.length_b   1.000
_cell.length_c   1.000
_cell.angle_alpha   90.00
_cell.angle_beta   90.00
_cell.angle_gamma   90.00
#
_symmetry.space_group_name_H-M   'P 1'
#
loop_
_entity.id
_entity.type
_entity.pdbx_description
1 polymer ?
#
loop_
_entity_poly.entity_id
_entity_poly.type
_entity_poly.pdbx_seq_one_letter_code
_entity_poly.pdbx_strand_id
1 'polypeptide(L)' 'MSEHTPEDGPRLPPRPQPPDPSECCNNSCDPCVFELWEDAVDRWEARCERILARWRERHGEDQG' A
#
# COMPACT_ATOMS: atom_id res chain seq x y z
N MET A 1 -24.34 17.79 13.16
CA MET A 1 -23.33 16.79 13.53
C MET A 1 -22.07 17.16 12.75
N SER A 2 -20.98 17.42 13.45
CA SER A 2 -19.73 17.91 12.83
C SER A 2 -19.00 16.73 12.19
N GLU A 3 -19.20 16.53 10.89
CA GLU A 3 -18.42 15.60 10.09
C GLU A 3 -17.06 16.25 9.80
N HIS A 4 -16.10 16.04 10.72
CA HIS A 4 -14.70 16.35 10.44
C HIS A 4 -14.29 15.53 9.21
N THR A 5 -14.08 16.25 8.11
CA THR A 5 -13.59 15.75 6.82
C THR A 5 -12.25 15.05 7.01
N PRO A 6 -12.03 13.91 6.34
CA PRO A 6 -10.90 13.04 6.60
C PRO A 6 -9.57 13.77 6.36
N GLU A 7 -8.72 13.75 7.38
CA GLU A 7 -7.28 13.51 7.30
C GLU A 7 -6.65 13.98 5.98
N ASP A 8 -6.13 15.21 6.00
CA ASP A 8 -5.56 16.01 4.90
C ASP A 8 -4.51 15.27 4.05
N GLY A 9 -4.96 14.32 3.21
CA GLY A 9 -4.05 13.46 2.49
C GLY A 9 -4.71 12.56 1.45
N PRO A 10 -3.92 12.00 0.53
CA PRO A 10 -4.42 11.08 -0.47
C PRO A 10 -4.82 9.74 0.16
N ARG A 11 -6.02 9.25 -0.19
CA ARG A 11 -6.46 7.91 0.22
C ARG A 11 -5.66 6.82 -0.50
N LEU A 12 -4.73 6.20 0.23
CA LEU A 12 -3.93 5.08 -0.25
C LEU A 12 -4.67 3.74 -0.07
N PRO A 13 -4.44 2.73 -0.93
CA PRO A 13 -4.88 1.37 -0.67
C PRO A 13 -4.28 0.80 0.62
N PRO A 14 -4.97 -0.12 1.31
CA PRO A 14 -4.36 -0.85 2.42
C PRO A 14 -3.17 -1.68 1.94
N ARG A 15 -2.11 -1.72 2.75
CA ARG A 15 -0.91 -2.52 2.46
C ARG A 15 -1.25 -4.02 2.50
N PRO A 16 -0.68 -4.84 1.60
CA PRO A 16 -0.79 -6.30 1.70
C PRO A 16 -0.30 -6.79 3.06
N GLN A 17 -1.12 -7.60 3.73
CA GLN A 17 -0.73 -8.21 5.00
C GLN A 17 0.28 -9.33 4.75
N PRO A 18 1.33 -9.46 5.58
CA PRO A 18 2.28 -10.55 5.47
C PRO A 18 1.57 -11.89 5.69
N PRO A 19 2.00 -12.96 4.98
CA PRO A 19 1.48 -14.29 5.24
C PRO A 19 1.91 -14.78 6.62
N ASP A 20 1.08 -15.62 7.23
CA ASP A 20 1.41 -16.25 8.51
C ASP A 20 2.48 -17.34 8.31
N PRO A 21 3.40 -17.55 9.26
CA PRO A 21 4.35 -18.66 9.21
C PRO A 21 3.68 -20.04 9.06
N SER A 22 2.42 -20.20 9.50
CA SER A 22 1.66 -21.44 9.33
C SER A 22 1.24 -21.71 7.88
N GLU A 23 1.12 -20.65 7.06
CA GLU A 23 0.85 -20.74 5.62
C GLU A 23 2.13 -21.06 4.83
N CYS A 24 3.29 -20.93 5.47
CA CYS A 24 4.56 -21.28 4.87
C CYS A 24 4.74 -22.80 4.88
N CYS A 25 4.82 -23.41 3.69
CA CYS A 25 5.12 -24.83 3.53
C CYS A 25 6.59 -25.21 3.86
N ASN A 26 7.35 -24.34 4.54
CA ASN A 26 8.72 -24.57 5.01
C ASN A 26 9.70 -25.13 3.95
N ASN A 27 9.60 -24.68 2.69
CA ASN A 27 10.41 -25.10 1.52
C ASN A 27 9.79 -26.16 0.58
N SER A 28 8.49 -26.46 0.69
CA SER A 28 7.82 -27.38 -0.25
C SER A 28 6.96 -26.71 -1.34
N CYS A 29 6.85 -25.38 -1.33
CA CYS A 29 5.97 -24.62 -2.22
C CYS A 29 6.81 -23.63 -3.05
N ASP A 30 6.68 -23.70 -4.38
CA ASP A 30 7.29 -22.77 -5.35
C ASP A 30 6.19 -22.23 -6.27
N PRO A 31 5.97 -20.90 -6.32
CA PRO A 31 6.71 -19.85 -5.61
C PRO A 31 6.39 -19.79 -4.10
N CYS A 32 7.33 -19.28 -3.29
CA CYS A 32 7.12 -19.11 -1.86
C CYS A 32 6.01 -18.09 -1.59
N VAL A 33 5.19 -18.32 -0.55
CA VAL A 33 4.13 -17.38 -0.14
C VAL A 33 4.70 -16.00 0.22
N PHE A 34 5.92 -15.95 0.75
CA PHE A 34 6.62 -14.71 1.02
C PHE A 34 7.03 -14.00 -0.27
N GLU A 35 7.52 -14.71 -1.29
CA GLU A 35 7.86 -14.12 -2.59
C GLU A 35 6.62 -13.51 -3.28
N LEU A 36 5.48 -14.21 -3.22
CA LEU A 36 4.21 -13.69 -3.74
C LEU A 36 3.75 -12.44 -2.98
N TRP A 37 3.96 -12.41 -1.67
CA TRP A 37 3.66 -11.24 -0.86
C TRP A 37 4.60 -10.08 -1.17
N GLU A 38 5.90 -10.33 -1.37
CA GLU A 38 6.88 -9.31 -1.76
C GLU A 38 6.52 -8.67 -3.10
N ASP A 39 6.17 -9.46 -4.12
CA ASP A 39 5.66 -8.94 -5.41
C ASP A 39 4.36 -8.13 -5.23
N ALA A 40 3.45 -8.58 -4.36
CA ALA A 40 2.24 -7.82 -4.06
C ALA A 40 2.54 -6.49 -3.36
N VAL A 41 3.53 -6.45 -2.48
CA VAL A 41 4.00 -5.23 -1.80
C VAL A 41 4.63 -4.27 -2.82
N ASP A 42 5.52 -4.74 -3.70
CA ASP A 42 6.15 -3.92 -4.74
C ASP A 42 5.10 -3.23 -5.63
N ARG A 43 4.10 -3.99 -6.10
CA ARG A 43 2.98 -3.45 -6.89
C ARG A 43 2.14 -2.45 -6.11
N TRP A 44 1.97 -2.68 -4.81
CA TRP A 44 1.26 -1.76 -3.93
C TRP A 44 2.04 -0.45 -3.75
N GLU A 45 3.36 -0.50 -3.55
CA GLU A 45 4.22 0.67 -3.44
C GLU A 45 4.16 1.52 -4.71
N ALA A 46 4.35 0.91 -5.88
CA ALA A 46 4.24 1.58 -7.18
C ALA A 46 2.87 2.24 -7.41
N ARG A 47 1.80 1.64 -6.86
CA ARG A 47 0.45 2.23 -6.90
C ARG A 47 0.32 3.41 -5.96
N CYS A 48 0.85 3.32 -4.74
CA CYS A 48 0.85 4.40 -3.76
C CYS A 48 1.62 5.61 -4.29
N GLU A 49 2.82 5.41 -4.84
CA GLU A 49 3.63 6.48 -5.43
C GLU A 49 2.87 7.24 -6.52
N ARG A 50 2.15 6.54 -7.40
CA ARG A 50 1.33 7.16 -8.45
C ARG A 50 0.16 7.98 -7.88
N ILE A 51 -0.45 7.53 -6.78
CA ILE A 51 -1.52 8.28 -6.11
C ILE A 51 -0.94 9.54 -5.44
N LEU A 52 0.19 9.39 -4.75
CA LEU A 52 0.90 10.49 -4.10
C LEU A 52 1.34 11.55 -5.11
N ALA A 53 1.95 11.14 -6.23
CA ALA A 53 2.36 12.05 -7.30
C ALA A 53 1.18 12.89 -7.80
N ARG A 54 0.07 12.23 -8.15
CA ARG A 54 -1.15 12.91 -8.61
C ARG A 54 -1.75 13.84 -7.57
N TRP A 55 -1.67 13.47 -6.30
CA TRP A 55 -2.16 14.31 -5.22
C TRP A 55 -1.27 15.55 -5.03
N ARG A 56 0.06 15.38 -5.04
CA ARG A 56 1.02 16.49 -4.97
C ARG A 56 0.85 17.48 -6.12
N GLU A 57 0.56 17.02 -7.33
CA GLU A 57 0.27 17.91 -8.47
C GLU A 57 -0.97 18.79 -8.25
N ARG A 58 -1.98 18.29 -7.51
CA ARG A 58 -3.22 19.03 -7.23
C ARG A 58 -3.16 19.90 -5.97
N HIS A 59 -2.33 19.51 -5.00
CA HIS A 59 -2.25 20.14 -3.67
C HIS A 59 -0.93 20.91 -3.44
N GLY A 60 -0.09 21.04 -4.47
CA GLY A 60 1.25 21.63 -4.40
C GLY A 60 1.36 23.13 -4.06
N GLU A 61 0.27 23.80 -3.69
CA GLU A 61 0.28 25.22 -3.27
C GLU A 61 -0.41 25.49 -1.90
N ASP A 62 -0.93 24.47 -1.20
CA ASP A 62 -1.73 24.69 0.03
C ASP A 62 -0.94 24.51 1.35
N GLN A 63 0.35 24.14 1.27
CA GLN A 63 1.21 23.89 2.44
C GLN A 63 2.24 25.02 2.67
N GLY A 64 1.87 26.26 2.31
CA GLY A 64 2.69 27.48 2.48
C GLY A 64 2.24 28.34 3.66
#